data_AF-A0A371JUS9-F1
#
_entry.id   AF-A0A371JUS9-F1
#
_cell.length_a   1.000
_cell.length_b   1.000
_cell.length_c   1.000
_cell.angle_alpha   90.00
_cell.angle_beta   90.00
_cell.angle_gamma   90.00
#
_symmetry.space_group_name_H-M   'P 1'
#
loop_
_entity.id
_entity.type
_entity.pdbx_description
1 polymer ?
#
loop_
_entity_poly.entity_id
_entity_poly.type
_entity_poly.pdbx_seq_one_letter_code
_entity_poly.pdbx_strand_id
1 'polypeptide(L)'
;MKVYDFPSMEGYEDDNADYLSEEKGEDITSNSINTFTYSVDKSNSIWIVTFNNAAKIRHHTSKLFVPFSIYNVRPNDKANVRPNQWLEAYIFHNNRWIWSLLGDADHR
;
A
#
# COMPACT_ATOMS: atom_id res chain seq x y z
N MET A 1 -19.17 -8.10 31.74
CA MET A 1 -18.12 -8.12 30.71
C MET A 1 -18.78 -8.61 29.43
N LYS A 2 -19.02 -7.72 28.45
CA LYS A 2 -19.66 -8.12 27.19
C LYS A 2 -18.57 -8.60 26.23
N VAL A 3 -18.60 -9.88 25.89
CA VAL A 3 -17.76 -10.48 24.85
C VAL A 3 -18.40 -10.07 23.52
N TYR A 4 -17.64 -9.38 22.68
CA TYR A 4 -18.06 -9.09 21.31
C TYR A 4 -17.53 -10.23 20.44
N ASP A 5 -18.44 -11.09 19.97
CA ASP A 5 -18.15 -12.07 18.93
C ASP A 5 -17.95 -11.32 17.62
N PHE A 6 -16.72 -11.35 17.10
CA PHE A 6 -16.44 -10.90 15.75
C PHE A 6 -16.88 -12.01 14.78
N PRO A 7 -17.71 -11.72 13.77
CA PRO A 7 -18.03 -12.70 12.74
C PRO A 7 -16.75 -13.13 12.02
N SER A 8 -16.57 -14.44 11.87
CA SER A 8 -15.48 -15.03 11.10
C SER A 8 -15.54 -14.52 9.67
N MET A 9 -14.47 -13.86 9.24
CA MET A 9 -14.31 -13.27 7.91
C MET A 9 -13.94 -14.39 6.91
N GLU A 10 -14.82 -15.37 6.75
CA GLU A 10 -14.78 -16.31 5.63
C GLU A 10 -15.70 -15.76 4.53
N GLY A 11 -15.13 -15.30 3.41
CA GLY A 11 -15.94 -14.82 2.28
C GLY A 11 -15.40 -13.64 1.49
N TYR A 12 -14.11 -13.31 1.60
CA TYR A 12 -13.45 -12.55 0.53
C TYR A 12 -12.71 -13.54 -0.34
N GLU A 13 -13.43 -14.16 -1.28
CA GLU A 13 -12.79 -14.68 -2.48
C GLU A 13 -12.13 -13.46 -3.16
N ASP A 14 -10.80 -13.43 -3.09
CA ASP A 14 -9.97 -12.40 -3.71
C ASP A 14 -9.84 -12.78 -5.18
N ASP A 15 -10.77 -12.30 -6.00
CA ASP A 15 -10.83 -12.50 -7.45
C ASP A 15 -9.62 -11.89 -8.20
N ASN A 16 -8.60 -11.40 -7.48
CA ASN A 16 -7.44 -10.70 -8.05
C ASN A 16 -6.13 -11.49 -7.95
N ALA A 17 -6.19 -12.81 -7.73
CA ALA A 17 -5.01 -13.67 -7.68
C ALA A 17 -4.18 -13.67 -9.00
N ASP A 18 -4.76 -13.25 -10.13
CA ASP A 18 -4.11 -13.33 -11.44
C ASP A 18 -3.13 -12.19 -11.78
N TYR A 19 -3.14 -11.07 -11.05
CA TYR A 19 -2.18 -9.98 -11.34
C TYR A 19 -0.81 -10.15 -10.67
N LEU A 20 -0.66 -11.14 -9.80
CA LEU A 20 0.59 -11.50 -9.14
C LEU A 20 1.15 -12.82 -9.68
N SER A 21 0.66 -13.29 -10.85
CA SER A 21 1.13 -14.53 -11.47
C SER A 21 2.64 -14.47 -11.72
N GLU A 22 3.33 -15.45 -11.14
CA GLU A 22 4.76 -15.69 -11.20
C GLU A 22 5.30 -15.60 -12.63
N GLU A 23 6.05 -14.53 -12.96
CA GLU A 23 6.98 -14.58 -14.09
C GLU A 23 8.16 -15.47 -13.70
N LYS A 24 7.98 -16.78 -13.93
CA LYS A 24 9.08 -17.73 -14.04
C LYS A 24 9.79 -17.50 -15.37
N GLY A 25 10.94 -16.84 -15.29
CA GLY A 25 12.10 -17.09 -16.13
C GLY A 25 12.11 -16.37 -17.48
N GLU A 26 12.61 -15.13 -17.49
CA GLU A 26 13.45 -14.64 -18.57
C GLU A 26 14.60 -13.82 -17.97
N ASP A 27 15.81 -14.01 -18.52
CA ASP A 27 17.03 -13.29 -18.17
C ASP A 27 16.86 -11.78 -18.42
N ILE A 28 16.56 -11.01 -17.37
CA ILE A 28 16.53 -9.54 -17.45
C ILE A 28 17.93 -9.03 -17.13
N THR A 29 18.77 -8.98 -18.16
CA THR A 29 19.94 -8.11 -18.15
C THR A 29 19.48 -6.67 -17.89
N SER A 30 20.15 -6.00 -16.94
CA SER A 30 20.06 -4.57 -16.58
C SER A 30 18.79 -4.06 -15.88
N ASN A 31 18.79 -4.17 -14.55
CA ASN A 31 18.58 -3.05 -13.62
C ASN A 31 17.34 -2.13 -13.80
N SER A 32 16.19 -2.69 -14.19
CA SER A 32 14.91 -1.99 -13.96
C SER A 32 14.52 -2.14 -12.49
N ILE A 33 15.10 -1.28 -11.63
CA ILE A 33 14.50 -0.99 -10.33
C ILE A 33 13.09 -0.48 -10.64
N ASN A 34 12.08 -1.34 -10.48
CA ASN A 34 10.67 -0.95 -10.53
C ASN A 34 10.45 0.07 -9.42
N THR A 35 10.71 1.33 -9.73
CA THR A 35 10.62 2.43 -8.80
C THR A 35 9.13 2.63 -8.61
N PHE A 36 8.63 2.25 -7.44
CA PHE A 36 7.26 2.52 -7.07
C PHE A 36 7.02 4.04 -7.13
N THR A 37 6.09 4.48 -7.98
CA THR A 37 5.77 5.90 -8.13
C THR A 37 4.33 6.20 -7.73
N TYR A 38 4.12 7.40 -7.19
CA TYR A 38 2.83 7.91 -6.76
C TYR A 38 2.84 9.44 -6.87
N SER A 39 1.67 10.05 -6.88
CA SER A 39 1.48 11.50 -6.80
C SER A 39 0.60 11.85 -5.62
N VAL A 40 0.78 13.05 -5.05
CA VAL A 40 0.02 13.52 -3.89
C VAL A 40 -0.57 14.89 -4.19
N ASP A 41 -1.90 14.99 -4.13
CA ASP A 41 -2.61 16.26 -4.14
C ASP A 41 -2.79 16.75 -2.69
N LYS A 42 -2.21 17.91 -2.41
CA LYS A 42 -2.21 18.59 -1.09
C LYS A 42 -3.10 19.84 -1.06
N SER A 43 -3.97 20.02 -2.05
CA SER A 43 -4.86 21.19 -2.16
C SER A 43 -5.90 21.30 -1.04
N ASN A 44 -6.14 20.21 -0.29
CA ASN A 44 -7.15 20.12 0.76
C ASN A 44 -6.57 19.58 2.08
N SER A 45 -7.36 19.62 3.16
CA SER A 45 -7.02 19.05 4.47
C SER A 45 -6.96 17.52 4.48
N ILE A 46 -7.54 16.86 3.46
CA ILE A 46 -7.36 15.44 3.19
C ILE A 46 -6.53 15.36 1.91
N TRP A 47 -5.36 14.75 2.00
CA TRP A 47 -4.48 14.57 0.84
C TRP A 47 -4.94 13.37 0.04
N ILE A 48 -4.84 13.48 -1.29
CA ILE A 48 -5.20 12.39 -2.21
C ILE A 48 -3.91 11.85 -2.81
N VAL A 49 -3.60 10.60 -2.49
CA VAL A 49 -2.46 9.87 -3.04
C VAL A 49 -2.95 9.03 -4.19
N THR A 50 -2.41 9.24 -5.39
CA THR A 50 -2.71 8.43 -6.58
C THR A 50 -1.50 7.55 -6.89
N PHE A 51 -1.70 6.23 -6.93
CA PHE A 51 -0.63 5.27 -7.19
C PHE A 51 -0.48 5.03 -8.69
N ASN A 52 0.75 5.01 -9.21
CA ASN A 52 0.98 4.75 -10.62
C ASN A 52 1.28 3.26 -10.90
N ASN A 53 1.60 2.50 -9.86
CA ASN A 53 1.99 1.10 -9.94
C ASN A 53 1.19 0.27 -8.93
N ALA A 54 1.02 -1.02 -9.23
CA ALA A 54 0.47 -1.95 -8.25
C ALA A 54 1.44 -2.14 -7.08
N ALA A 55 0.91 -2.13 -5.86
CA ALA A 55 1.70 -2.41 -4.66
C ALA A 55 0.80 -2.84 -3.50
N LYS A 56 1.43 -3.39 -2.46
CA LYS A 56 0.78 -3.58 -1.17
C LYS A 56 1.02 -2.34 -0.32
N ILE A 57 -0.04 -1.74 0.19
CA ILE A 57 -0.02 -0.52 1.00
C ILE A 57 -0.38 -0.84 2.43
N ARG A 58 0.33 -0.21 3.36
CA ARG A 58 -0.01 -0.14 4.77
C ARG A 58 -0.41 1.28 5.10
N HIS A 59 -1.63 1.44 5.59
CA HIS A 59 -2.21 2.74 5.94
C HIS A 59 -2.36 2.85 7.45
N HIS A 60 -1.63 3.80 8.01
CA HIS A 60 -1.62 4.10 9.43
C HIS A 60 -2.62 5.21 9.72
N THR A 61 -3.68 4.88 10.45
CA THR A 61 -4.83 5.79 10.66
C THR A 61 -4.77 6.55 11.99
N SER A 62 -3.75 6.30 12.82
CA SER A 62 -3.59 6.88 14.15
C SER A 62 -2.13 7.30 14.38
N LYS A 63 -1.88 8.12 15.42
CA LYS A 63 -0.51 8.50 15.83
C LYS A 63 0.37 7.31 16.23
N LEU A 64 -0.25 6.18 16.57
CA LEU A 64 0.47 4.96 16.88
C LEU A 64 0.77 4.20 15.60
N PHE A 65 1.98 3.61 15.53
CA PHE A 65 2.42 2.80 14.40
C PHE A 65 1.58 1.52 14.21
N VAL A 66 0.75 1.18 15.19
CA VAL A 66 -0.27 0.13 15.13
C VAL A 66 -1.52 0.63 15.88
N PRO A 67 -2.73 0.30 15.42
CA PRO A 67 -3.05 -0.57 14.28
C PRO A 67 -2.97 0.16 12.91
N PHE A 68 -2.76 -0.62 11.86
CA PHE A 68 -2.80 -0.17 10.46
C PHE A 68 -3.70 -1.07 9.62
N SER A 69 -4.18 -0.56 8.49
CA SER A 69 -4.87 -1.35 7.46
C SER A 69 -3.90 -1.73 6.34
N ILE A 70 -3.97 -2.97 5.85
CA ILE A 70 -3.20 -3.42 4.70
C ILE A 70 -4.15 -3.68 3.54
N TYR A 71 -3.83 -3.19 2.35
CA TYR A 71 -4.58 -3.45 1.13
C TYR A 71 -3.65 -3.43 -0.10
N ASN A 72 -4.10 -4.08 -1.18
CA ASN A 72 -3.43 -4.00 -2.47
C ASN A 72 -4.00 -2.80 -3.24
N VAL A 73 -3.15 -2.11 -3.98
CA VAL A 73 -3.54 -1.02 -4.90
C VAL A 73 -3.15 -1.37 -6.32
N ARG A 74 -3.89 -0.81 -7.27
CA ARG A 74 -3.65 -0.87 -8.70
C ARG A 74 -3.21 0.50 -9.23
N PRO A 75 -2.67 0.55 -10.46
CA PRO A 75 -2.45 1.82 -11.13
C PRO A 75 -3.72 2.68 -11.18
N ASN A 76 -3.59 3.95 -10.84
CA ASN A 76 -4.63 4.97 -10.69
C ASN A 76 -5.57 4.82 -9.49
N ASP A 77 -5.37 3.82 -8.62
CA ASP A 77 -6.08 3.77 -7.34
C ASP A 77 -5.70 4.97 -6.48
N LYS A 78 -6.65 5.37 -5.63
CA LYS A 78 -6.53 6.56 -4.78
C LYS A 78 -6.67 6.19 -3.31
N ALA A 79 -5.82 6.78 -2.49
CA ALA A 79 -5.94 6.75 -1.03
C ALA A 79 -6.11 8.15 -0.48
N ASN A 80 -7.01 8.29 0.50
CA ASN A 80 -7.23 9.53 1.22
C ASN A 80 -6.42 9.51 2.53
N VAL A 81 -5.56 10.50 2.72
CA VAL A 81 -4.69 10.62 3.90
C VAL A 81 -5.09 11.85 4.71
N ARG A 82 -5.72 11.63 5.86
CA ARG A 82 -6.13 12.70 6.79
C ARG A 82 -4.94 13.17 7.65
N PRO A 83 -5.06 14.30 8.38
CA PRO A 83 -4.01 14.72 9.30
C PRO A 83 -3.69 13.63 10.34
N ASN A 84 -2.41 13.46 10.67
CA ASN A 84 -1.83 12.40 11.49
C ASN A 84 -1.87 10.99 10.87
N GLN A 85 -2.02 10.87 9.55
CA GLN A 85 -2.00 9.60 8.83
C GLN A 85 -0.83 9.54 7.84
N TRP A 86 -0.36 8.33 7.56
CA TRP A 86 0.71 8.10 6.57
C TRP A 86 0.57 6.72 5.94
N LEU A 87 1.29 6.54 4.84
CA LEU A 87 1.30 5.31 4.06
C LEU A 87 2.71 4.72 3.98
N GLU A 88 2.79 3.41 3.95
CA GLU A 88 4.00 2.67 3.57
C GLU A 88 3.67 1.76 2.38
N ALA A 89 4.59 1.62 1.43
CA ALA A 89 4.47 0.65 0.33
C ALA A 89 5.45 -0.51 0.54
N TYR A 90 5.00 -1.71 0.21
CA TYR A 90 5.85 -2.89 0.17
C TYR A 90 6.58 -2.93 -1.17
N ILE A 91 7.87 -2.59 -1.15
CA ILE A 91 8.69 -2.41 -2.36
C ILE A 91 9.97 -3.23 -2.28
N PHE A 92 10.49 -3.62 -3.45
CA PHE A 92 11.78 -4.30 -3.56
C PHE A 92 12.92 -3.29 -3.60
N HIS A 93 13.79 -3.31 -2.59
CA HIS A 93 14.91 -2.38 -2.45
C HIS A 93 16.11 -3.08 -1.85
N ASN A 94 17.31 -2.88 -2.42
CA ASN A 94 18.56 -3.55 -2.00
C ASN A 94 18.42 -5.08 -1.87
N ASN A 95 17.90 -5.74 -2.90
CA ASN A 95 17.68 -7.19 -2.96
C ASN A 95 16.77 -7.78 -1.86
N ARG A 96 15.89 -6.96 -1.28
CA ARG A 96 14.91 -7.42 -0.29
C ARG A 96 13.60 -6.64 -0.39
N TRP A 97 12.50 -7.28 -0.03
CA TRP A 97 11.21 -6.60 0.12
C TRP A 97 11.13 -5.92 1.49
N ILE A 98 10.79 -4.63 1.50
CA ILE A 98 10.67 -3.82 2.71
C ILE A 98 9.39 -2.97 2.66
N TRP A 99 8.89 -2.63 3.85
CA TRP A 99 7.94 -1.53 4.00
C TRP A 99 8.72 -0.23 3.96
N SER A 100 8.45 0.60 2.95
CA SER A 100 9.06 1.91 2.78
C SER A 100 8.02 2.99 2.99
N LEU A 101 8.35 3.99 3.82
CA LEU A 101 7.51 5.15 4.06
C LEU A 101 7.33 5.94 2.77
N LEU A 102 6.08 6.29 2.46
CA LEU A 102 5.77 7.23 1.38
C LEU A 102 5.92 8.65 1.91
N GLY A 103 7.16 9.16 1.90
CA GLY A 103 7.51 10.43 2.55
C GLY A 103 6.65 11.62 2.12
N ASP A 104 6.29 11.73 0.84
CA ASP A 104 5.45 12.84 0.37
C ASP A 104 3.98 12.70 0.78
N ALA A 105 3.56 11.48 1.13
CA ALA A 105 2.23 11.11 1.61
C ALA A 105 2.18 10.93 3.14
N ASP A 106 3.17 11.43 3.86
CA ASP A 106 3.19 11.48 5.32
C ASP A 106 2.54 12.78 5.80
N HIS A 107 1.32 12.68 6.32
CA HIS A 107 0.51 13.81 6.80
C HIS A 107 0.53 13.92 8.33
N ARG A 108 1.61 13.48 8.98
CA ARG A 108 1.85 13.65 10.42
C ARG A 108 2.30 15.05 10.81
#